data_AF-A0A6L7TZV0-F1
#
_entry.id   AF-A0A6L7TZV0-F1
#
_cell.length_a   1.000
_cell.length_b   1.000
_cell.length_c   1.000
_cell.angle_alpha   90.00
_cell.angle_beta   90.00
_cell.angle_gamma   90.00
#
_symmetry.space_group_name_H-M   'P 1'
#
loop_
_entity.id
_entity.type
_entity.pdbx_description
1 polymer ?
#
loop_
_entity_poly.entity_id
_entity_poly.type
_entity_poly.pdbx_seq_one_letter_code
_entity_poly.pdbx_strand_id
1 'polypeptide(L)'
;MALAQAETSGQAVAAAPVPRRPQPQEAWDWQVPASRGDTDSATAIASRYQRAMWRLLHPRAWQADLHALSHFDPEFVYDENHEYYEDWTTDPDYGKVNVRNFPYDLAGFVSPDQKRHNPLIEQMRETLCTPLGREGVHRVQPTPDYHFPEAVGRDLSLFTGGRKPKTQVKPDLVVLPAGRDDRSLKESRVIRTDPEHPVPEMVVEVVSPSSAARDYGDKAVLYERLSVKEYLIVDPGEPPEGDSRGYLAQLVLYRLQPDSNHVRVEGEGDDPNMEVRSAVIGSVVRLKQVHPEDEPVFQWFDPNLGIWRDALGDKLRESEERGRAQTILTVVGHILSDEGAVNAITQHWQVSGMPGNTDDLLTAVLDNPAEWREIFGITTESEEDSELDRGDHPSAL
;
A
#
# COMPACT_ATOMS: atom_id res chain seq x y z
N MET A 1 6.58 -33.82 35.00
CA MET A 1 7.29 -33.08 33.94
C MET A 1 6.58 -31.76 33.75
N ALA A 2 7.13 -30.69 34.32
CA ALA A 2 6.56 -29.35 34.27
C ALA A 2 7.14 -28.60 33.07
N LEU A 3 6.26 -28.11 32.19
CA LEU A 3 6.60 -27.26 31.06
C LEU A 3 6.73 -25.82 31.56
N ALA A 4 7.94 -25.26 31.45
CA ALA A 4 8.23 -23.88 31.77
C ALA A 4 7.75 -22.98 30.62
N GLN A 5 6.91 -21.99 30.95
CA GLN A 5 6.51 -20.91 30.07
C GLN A 5 7.66 -19.90 29.99
N ALA A 6 8.13 -19.62 28.78
CA ALA A 6 9.10 -18.58 28.50
C ALA A 6 8.38 -17.24 28.29
N GLU A 7 8.42 -16.37 29.30
CA GLU A 7 8.01 -14.98 29.18
C GLU A 7 9.03 -14.21 28.34
N THR A 8 8.63 -13.82 27.13
CA THR A 8 9.38 -12.90 26.29
C THR A 8 9.17 -11.48 26.81
N SER A 9 10.12 -11.01 27.61
CA SER A 9 10.19 -9.61 28.05
C SER A 9 10.43 -8.70 26.84
N GLY A 10 9.38 -8.00 26.40
CA GLY A 10 9.47 -6.93 25.42
C GLY A 10 10.27 -5.76 26.00
N GLN A 11 11.53 -5.63 25.58
CA GLN A 11 12.36 -4.47 25.86
C GLN A 11 11.79 -3.28 25.09
N ALA A 12 11.19 -2.33 25.80
CA ALA A 12 10.74 -1.06 25.23
C ALA A 12 11.95 -0.33 24.62
N VAL A 13 11.92 -0.13 23.30
CA VAL A 13 12.88 0.74 22.61
C VAL A 13 12.65 2.15 23.14
N ALA A 14 13.63 2.69 23.86
CA ALA A 14 13.56 4.06 24.36
C ALA A 14 13.39 5.01 23.16
N ALA A 15 12.31 5.80 23.16
CA ALA A 15 12.12 6.86 22.17
C ALA A 15 13.37 7.75 22.15
N ALA A 16 13.93 7.96 20.96
CA ALA A 16 15.07 8.85 20.78
C ALA A 16 14.74 10.22 21.41
N PRO A 17 15.68 10.84 22.15
CA PRO A 17 15.43 12.13 22.79
C PRO A 17 15.06 13.15 21.71
N VAL A 18 13.84 13.68 21.80
CA VAL A 18 13.43 14.83 20.99
C VAL A 18 14.43 15.96 21.26
N PRO A 19 15.05 16.56 20.23
CA PRO A 19 16.03 17.62 20.41
C PRO A 19 15.43 18.74 21.27
N ARG A 20 16.21 19.20 22.26
CA ARG A 20 15.80 20.29 23.15
C ARG A 20 15.46 21.52 22.30
N ARG A 21 14.25 22.07 22.45
CA ARG A 21 13.88 23.37 21.87
C ARG A 21 14.90 24.43 22.30
N PRO A 22 15.62 25.07 21.36
CA PRO A 22 16.47 26.21 21.68
C PRO A 22 15.62 27.35 22.25
N GLN A 23 16.20 28.11 23.18
CA GLN A 23 15.55 29.30 23.71
C GLN A 23 15.44 30.38 22.61
N PRO A 24 14.36 31.18 22.57
CA PRO A 24 13.98 32.04 21.44
C PRO A 24 14.86 33.29 21.22
N GLN A 25 16.16 33.25 21.55
CA GLN A 25 17.09 34.37 21.35
C GLN A 25 18.38 34.00 20.60
N GLU A 26 18.63 32.72 20.31
CA GLU A 26 19.72 32.35 19.41
C GLU A 26 19.19 32.32 17.97
N ALA A 27 19.85 33.03 17.07
CA ALA A 27 19.52 32.99 15.64
C ALA A 27 19.59 31.54 15.17
N TRP A 28 18.46 31.03 14.65
CA TRP A 28 18.37 29.66 14.18
C TRP A 28 19.42 29.37 13.10
N ASP A 29 20.07 28.21 13.20
CA ASP A 29 21.17 27.81 12.31
C ASP A 29 20.62 27.29 10.96
N TRP A 30 20.89 28.02 9.88
CA TRP A 30 20.47 27.66 8.53
C TRP A 30 21.02 26.32 8.05
N GLN A 31 22.06 25.77 8.69
CA GLN A 31 22.60 24.45 8.36
C GLN A 31 21.68 23.31 8.80
N VAL A 32 20.78 23.57 9.75
CA VAL A 32 19.80 22.60 10.23
C VAL A 32 18.49 22.77 9.45
N PRO A 33 17.75 21.70 9.13
CA PRO A 33 16.42 21.80 8.53
C PRO A 33 15.40 22.34 9.53
N ALA A 34 14.56 23.29 9.10
CA ALA A 34 13.65 23.95 10.01
C ALA A 34 12.46 23.04 10.32
N SER A 35 12.16 22.87 11.60
CA SER A 35 10.90 22.33 12.08
C SER A 35 9.95 23.47 12.46
N ARG A 36 8.65 23.17 12.55
CA ARG A 36 7.66 24.17 12.97
C ARG A 36 7.92 24.66 14.40
N GLY A 37 7.97 25.98 14.53
CA GLY A 37 8.30 26.66 15.78
C GLY A 37 9.77 27.02 15.93
N ASP A 38 10.65 26.57 15.03
CA ASP A 38 12.07 26.97 15.03
C ASP A 38 12.25 28.39 14.48
N THR A 39 11.52 28.72 13.41
CA THR A 39 11.60 30.01 12.72
C THR A 39 10.30 30.31 11.94
N ASP A 40 10.20 31.48 11.32
CA ASP A 40 9.10 31.83 10.42
C ASP A 40 9.24 31.17 9.04
N SER A 41 8.14 31.08 8.28
CA SER A 41 8.11 30.40 6.98
C SER A 41 9.04 31.03 5.93
N ALA A 42 9.21 32.36 5.94
CA ALA A 42 10.09 33.02 4.98
C ALA A 42 11.55 32.63 5.25
N THR A 43 11.95 32.62 6.52
CA THR A 43 13.27 32.17 6.95
C THR A 43 13.49 30.68 6.69
N ALA A 44 12.49 29.82 6.92
CA ALA A 44 12.57 28.39 6.63
C ALA A 44 12.79 28.12 5.12
N ILE A 45 12.01 28.77 4.25
CA ILE A 45 12.16 28.68 2.79
C ILE A 45 13.54 29.18 2.35
N ALA A 46 13.97 30.36 2.82
CA ALA A 46 15.26 30.94 2.47
C ALA A 46 16.42 30.00 2.85
N SER A 47 16.31 29.35 3.99
CA SER A 47 17.36 28.48 4.53
C SER A 47 17.42 27.14 3.81
N ARG A 48 16.26 26.58 3.43
CA ARG A 48 16.20 25.44 2.51
C ARG A 48 16.91 25.76 1.19
N TYR A 49 16.61 26.91 0.59
CA TYR A 49 17.27 27.34 -0.64
C TYR A 49 18.79 27.51 -0.44
N GLN A 50 19.21 28.09 0.68
CA GLN A 50 20.61 28.26 1.02
C GLN A 50 21.34 26.92 1.16
N ARG A 51 20.74 25.91 1.80
CA ARG A 51 21.30 24.55 1.90
C ARG A 51 21.39 23.85 0.54
N ALA A 52 20.38 23.96 -0.32
CA ALA A 52 20.45 23.44 -1.69
C ALA A 52 21.58 24.10 -2.49
N MET A 53 21.67 25.44 -2.43
CA MET A 53 22.76 26.19 -3.08
C MET A 53 24.15 25.83 -2.54
N TRP A 54 24.28 25.61 -1.23
CA TRP A 54 25.55 25.19 -0.65
C TRP A 54 26.02 23.86 -1.24
N ARG A 55 25.12 22.87 -1.39
CA ARG A 55 25.44 21.56 -1.99
C ARG A 55 25.87 21.68 -3.44
N LEU A 56 25.20 22.55 -4.21
CA LEU A 56 25.59 22.86 -5.59
C LEU A 56 26.97 23.54 -5.70
N LEU A 57 27.32 24.41 -4.75
CA LEU A 57 28.59 25.13 -4.74
C LEU A 57 29.75 24.32 -4.15
N HIS A 58 29.45 23.31 -3.33
CA HIS A 58 30.44 22.47 -2.63
C HIS A 58 30.25 20.97 -2.91
N PRO A 59 30.20 20.53 -4.19
CA PRO A 59 29.80 19.17 -4.55
C PRO A 59 30.72 18.09 -3.96
N ARG A 60 32.01 18.38 -3.77
CA ARG A 60 32.96 17.44 -3.15
C ARG A 60 32.72 17.23 -1.66
N ALA A 61 32.39 18.30 -0.93
CA ALA A 61 32.10 18.22 0.49
C ALA A 61 30.78 17.46 0.69
N TRP A 62 29.74 17.86 -0.05
CA TRP A 62 28.46 17.18 -0.01
C TRP A 62 28.56 15.69 -0.39
N GLN A 63 29.36 15.32 -1.40
CA GLN A 63 29.57 13.93 -1.75
C GLN A 63 30.30 13.14 -0.64
N ALA A 64 31.26 13.76 0.05
CA ALA A 64 31.92 13.14 1.19
C ALA A 64 30.93 12.89 2.34
N ASP A 65 30.00 13.82 2.58
CA ASP A 65 28.93 13.66 3.57
C ASP A 65 27.99 12.50 3.19
N LEU A 66 27.60 12.39 1.91
CA LEU A 66 26.80 11.26 1.41
C LEU A 66 27.52 9.92 1.60
N HIS A 67 28.81 9.85 1.27
CA HIS A 67 29.61 8.62 1.42
C HIS A 67 29.77 8.19 2.89
N ALA A 68 29.57 9.10 3.84
CA ALA A 68 29.62 8.80 5.27
C ALA A 68 28.31 8.20 5.81
N LEU A 69 27.20 8.26 5.04
CA LEU A 69 25.92 7.69 5.43
C LEU A 69 25.98 6.16 5.41
N SER A 70 25.45 5.52 6.45
CA SER A 70 25.42 4.05 6.59
C SER A 70 24.59 3.35 5.50
N HIS A 71 23.69 4.10 4.86
CA HIS A 71 22.80 3.64 3.80
C HIS A 71 23.17 4.19 2.41
N PHE A 72 24.37 4.77 2.25
CA PHE A 72 24.85 5.29 0.96
C PHE A 72 24.69 4.25 -0.17
N ASP A 73 24.14 4.68 -1.29
CA ASP A 73 23.92 3.86 -2.47
C ASP A 73 24.67 4.43 -3.68
N PRO A 74 25.76 3.80 -4.13
CA PRO A 74 26.51 4.29 -5.29
C PRO A 74 25.72 4.25 -6.60
N GLU A 75 24.63 3.48 -6.69
CA GLU A 75 23.77 3.41 -7.88
C GLU A 75 22.66 4.47 -7.89
N PHE A 76 22.37 5.09 -6.74
CA PHE A 76 21.34 6.11 -6.63
C PHE A 76 21.83 7.48 -7.09
N VAL A 77 21.03 8.17 -7.91
CA VAL A 77 21.33 9.51 -8.39
C VAL A 77 20.82 10.55 -7.39
N TYR A 78 21.63 10.83 -6.37
CA TYR A 78 21.33 11.82 -5.33
C TYR A 78 21.04 13.22 -5.88
N ASP A 79 20.03 13.88 -5.31
CA ASP A 79 19.55 15.19 -5.75
C ASP A 79 19.96 16.32 -4.78
N GLU A 80 20.68 17.30 -5.31
CA GLU A 80 21.15 18.51 -4.63
C GLU A 80 20.03 19.43 -4.12
N ASN A 81 18.76 19.13 -4.42
CA ASN A 81 17.61 19.80 -3.82
C ASN A 81 17.10 19.10 -2.55
N HIS A 82 17.51 17.85 -2.30
CA HIS A 82 17.00 17.01 -1.20
C HIS A 82 18.05 16.67 -0.14
N GLU A 83 17.65 16.59 1.12
CA GLU A 83 18.58 16.35 2.22
C GLU A 83 18.65 14.88 2.57
N TYR A 84 19.82 14.42 2.99
CA TYR A 84 20.08 13.04 3.35
C TYR A 84 20.84 13.03 4.67
N TYR A 85 20.18 12.53 5.71
CA TYR A 85 20.68 12.38 7.07
C TYR A 85 20.78 10.90 7.43
N GLU A 86 21.29 10.59 8.62
CA GLU A 86 21.58 9.22 9.08
C GLU A 86 20.37 8.27 9.06
N ASP A 87 19.17 8.79 9.34
CA ASP A 87 17.94 8.00 9.46
C ASP A 87 16.72 8.62 8.76
N TRP A 88 16.93 9.70 8.00
CA TRP A 88 15.87 10.34 7.22
C TRP A 88 16.37 11.13 6.00
N THR A 89 15.45 11.42 5.08
CA THR A 89 15.69 12.20 3.86
C THR A 89 14.48 13.08 3.52
N THR A 90 14.67 14.10 2.70
CA THR A 90 13.54 14.80 2.04
C THR A 90 13.30 14.34 0.60
N ASP A 91 14.09 13.38 0.10
CA ASP A 91 13.94 12.82 -1.24
C ASP A 91 12.90 11.70 -1.24
N PRO A 92 11.72 11.89 -1.86
CA PRO A 92 10.71 10.84 -1.90
C PRO A 92 11.12 9.67 -2.79
N ASP A 93 12.09 9.85 -3.69
CA ASP A 93 12.56 8.80 -4.59
C ASP A 93 13.64 7.92 -3.91
N TYR A 94 14.13 8.29 -2.72
CA TYR A 94 15.18 7.56 -2.00
C TYR A 94 14.60 6.52 -1.03
N GLY A 95 14.62 5.24 -1.46
CA GLY A 95 13.86 4.17 -0.84
C GLY A 95 14.56 3.25 0.16
N LYS A 96 15.66 3.67 0.81
CA LYS A 96 16.43 2.76 1.68
C LYS A 96 15.70 2.35 2.95
N VAL A 97 15.88 1.07 3.32
CA VAL A 97 15.33 0.50 4.55
C VAL A 97 15.82 1.29 5.76
N ASN A 98 14.91 1.59 6.69
CA ASN A 98 15.17 2.40 7.91
C ASN A 98 15.48 3.88 7.67
N VAL A 99 15.37 4.40 6.43
CA VAL A 99 15.45 5.84 6.15
C VAL A 99 14.05 6.39 5.99
N ARG A 100 13.67 7.34 6.84
CA ARG A 100 12.34 7.96 6.83
C ARG A 100 12.29 9.09 5.80
N ASN A 101 11.21 9.21 5.04
CA ASN A 101 10.99 10.38 4.19
C ASN A 101 10.24 11.45 4.99
N PHE A 102 10.86 12.62 5.19
CA PHE A 102 10.27 13.79 5.82
C PHE A 102 10.28 14.96 4.82
N PRO A 103 9.29 15.05 3.93
CA PRO A 103 9.32 16.04 2.87
C PRO A 103 9.16 17.46 3.44
N TYR A 104 9.55 18.44 2.63
CA TYR A 104 9.27 19.84 2.92
C TYR A 104 7.81 20.18 2.63
N ASP A 105 7.14 20.84 3.57
CA ASP A 105 5.86 21.48 3.31
C ASP A 105 6.01 22.76 2.47
N LEU A 106 4.88 23.36 2.09
CA LEU A 106 4.84 24.60 1.31
C LEU A 106 5.46 25.80 2.06
N ALA A 107 5.54 25.73 3.39
CA ALA A 107 6.13 26.75 4.24
C ALA A 107 7.64 26.52 4.47
N GLY A 108 8.24 25.51 3.85
CA GLY A 108 9.67 25.22 3.91
C GLY A 108 10.11 24.47 5.17
N PHE A 109 9.16 23.94 5.96
CA PHE A 109 9.47 23.12 7.12
C PHE A 109 9.51 21.63 6.77
N VAL A 110 10.38 20.89 7.44
CA VAL A 110 10.37 19.42 7.36
C VAL A 110 9.11 18.92 8.07
N SER A 111 8.28 18.14 7.36
CA SER A 111 7.04 17.60 7.89
C SER A 111 7.15 16.08 8.09
N PRO A 112 7.32 15.61 9.34
CA PRO A 112 7.48 14.18 9.62
C PRO A 112 6.16 13.39 9.58
N ASP A 113 5.02 14.08 9.63
CA ASP A 113 3.70 13.46 9.82
C ASP A 113 2.80 13.69 8.59
N GLN A 114 2.74 12.69 7.71
CA GLN A 114 1.64 12.55 6.75
C GLN A 114 0.64 11.53 7.30
N LYS A 115 -0.20 11.98 8.23
CA LYS A 115 -1.05 11.08 9.03
C LYS A 115 -2.00 10.23 8.19
N ARG A 116 -2.46 10.74 7.03
CA ARG A 116 -3.39 10.01 6.16
C ARG A 116 -2.69 9.25 5.03
N HIS A 117 -1.51 9.68 4.59
CA HIS A 117 -0.81 9.12 3.42
C HIS A 117 -0.53 7.62 3.54
N ASN A 118 0.28 7.21 4.53
CA ASN A 118 0.67 5.80 4.68
C ASN A 118 -0.50 4.86 5.01
N PRO A 119 -1.42 5.22 5.93
CA PRO A 119 -2.61 4.39 6.17
C PRO A 119 -3.48 4.21 4.92
N LEU A 120 -3.66 5.25 4.11
CA LEU A 120 -4.42 5.18 2.88
C LEU A 120 -3.73 4.29 1.83
N ILE A 121 -2.41 4.37 1.68
CA ILE A 121 -1.64 3.47 0.79
C ILE A 121 -1.88 2.01 1.19
N GLU A 122 -1.80 1.69 2.48
CA GLU A 122 -1.98 0.32 2.96
C GLU A 122 -3.43 -0.16 2.74
N GLN A 123 -4.41 0.68 3.05
CA GLN A 123 -5.81 0.39 2.78
C GLN A 123 -6.07 0.15 1.29
N MET A 124 -5.52 1.00 0.43
CA MET A 124 -5.62 0.88 -1.02
C MET A 124 -4.96 -0.40 -1.52
N ARG A 125 -3.77 -0.74 -1.00
CA ARG A 125 -3.06 -1.98 -1.32
C ARG A 125 -3.95 -3.20 -1.05
N GLU A 126 -4.47 -3.30 0.17
CA GLU A 126 -5.36 -4.40 0.57
C GLU A 126 -6.63 -4.44 -0.30
N THR A 127 -7.24 -3.28 -0.53
CA THR A 127 -8.48 -3.16 -1.32
C THR A 127 -8.28 -3.55 -2.79
N LEU A 128 -7.14 -3.20 -3.39
CA LEU A 128 -6.78 -3.56 -4.77
C LEU A 128 -6.44 -5.04 -4.92
N CYS A 129 -5.95 -5.71 -3.87
CA CYS A 129 -5.64 -7.14 -3.94
C CYS A 129 -6.89 -8.00 -4.20
N THR A 130 -8.02 -7.65 -3.59
CA THR A 130 -9.26 -8.46 -3.65
C THR A 130 -9.81 -8.64 -5.08
N PRO A 131 -10.11 -7.58 -5.87
CA PRO A 131 -10.66 -7.73 -7.21
C PRO A 131 -9.66 -8.35 -8.20
N LEU A 132 -8.36 -8.28 -7.92
CA LEU A 132 -7.31 -8.91 -8.72
C LEU A 132 -7.13 -10.41 -8.40
N GLY A 133 -7.93 -10.95 -7.47
CA GLY A 133 -8.00 -12.38 -7.14
C GLY A 133 -6.76 -12.91 -6.41
N ARG A 134 -6.52 -14.23 -6.51
CA ARG A 134 -5.38 -14.89 -5.84
C ARG A 134 -4.03 -14.34 -6.26
N GLU A 135 -3.91 -13.81 -7.48
CA GLU A 135 -2.70 -13.14 -7.97
C GLU A 135 -2.54 -11.71 -7.43
N GLY A 136 -3.62 -11.08 -6.95
CA GLY A 136 -3.62 -9.69 -6.50
C GLY A 136 -2.56 -9.37 -5.45
N VAL A 137 -2.33 -10.27 -4.50
CA VAL A 137 -1.30 -10.13 -3.44
C VAL A 137 0.11 -9.99 -4.01
N HIS A 138 0.37 -10.57 -5.19
CA HIS A 138 1.66 -10.51 -5.85
C HIS A 138 1.75 -9.37 -6.86
N ARG A 139 0.61 -8.95 -7.42
CA ARG A 139 0.54 -7.91 -8.43
C ARG A 139 0.60 -6.51 -7.86
N VAL A 140 0.06 -6.28 -6.65
CA VAL A 140 0.05 -4.95 -6.02
C VAL A 140 1.31 -4.77 -5.18
N GLN A 141 2.26 -3.97 -5.66
CA GLN A 141 3.53 -3.70 -4.96
C GLN A 141 3.54 -2.29 -4.36
N PRO A 142 3.76 -2.15 -3.04
CA PRO A 142 3.87 -0.84 -2.42
C PRO A 142 5.28 -0.28 -2.52
N THR A 143 5.38 0.99 -2.87
CA THR A 143 6.61 1.77 -2.82
C THR A 143 7.80 1.14 -3.56
N PRO A 144 7.65 0.58 -4.78
CA PRO A 144 8.77 -0.01 -5.50
C PRO A 144 9.76 1.05 -6.00
N ASP A 145 11.03 0.67 -6.12
CA ASP A 145 12.02 1.47 -6.84
C ASP A 145 11.81 1.22 -8.35
N TYR A 146 11.21 2.19 -9.04
CA TYR A 146 10.87 2.06 -10.47
C TYR A 146 11.91 2.77 -11.34
N HIS A 147 12.84 1.98 -11.87
CA HIS A 147 13.94 2.45 -12.71
C HIS A 147 13.55 2.53 -14.18
N PHE A 148 13.98 3.60 -14.83
CA PHE A 148 13.78 3.85 -16.25
C PHE A 148 15.08 4.30 -16.93
N PRO A 149 15.19 4.21 -18.28
CA PRO A 149 16.42 4.50 -18.98
C PRO A 149 16.74 5.99 -18.87
N GLU A 150 18.02 6.33 -18.75
CA GLU A 150 18.48 7.73 -18.65
C GLU A 150 17.98 8.61 -19.80
N ALA A 151 17.82 8.04 -21.00
CA ALA A 151 17.25 8.75 -22.15
C ALA A 151 15.84 9.29 -21.87
N VAL A 152 14.99 8.55 -21.15
CA VAL A 152 13.65 9.01 -20.77
C VAL A 152 13.74 10.21 -19.82
N GLY A 153 14.62 10.15 -18.81
CA GLY A 153 14.85 11.27 -17.90
C GLY A 153 15.33 12.53 -18.63
N ARG A 154 16.25 12.39 -19.60
CA ARG A 154 16.71 13.50 -20.44
C ARG A 154 15.61 14.06 -21.34
N ASP A 155 14.88 13.20 -22.04
CA ASP A 155 13.81 13.60 -22.97
C ASP A 155 12.72 14.42 -22.25
N LEU A 156 12.38 14.00 -21.03
CA LEU A 156 11.36 14.65 -20.19
C LEU A 156 11.90 15.80 -19.33
N SER A 157 13.18 16.12 -19.46
CA SER A 157 13.85 17.13 -18.63
C SER A 157 13.75 16.89 -17.12
N LEU A 158 13.70 15.63 -16.70
CA LEU A 158 13.70 15.21 -15.30
C LEU A 158 15.15 15.18 -14.80
N PHE A 159 15.57 16.25 -14.14
CA PHE A 159 16.93 16.40 -13.64
C PHE A 159 16.98 16.62 -12.13
N THR A 160 18.08 16.21 -11.51
CA THR A 160 18.46 16.67 -10.16
C THR A 160 18.83 18.15 -10.17
N GLY A 161 18.98 18.77 -8.98
CA GLY A 161 19.51 20.13 -8.86
C GLY A 161 20.86 20.33 -9.57
N GLY A 162 21.72 19.31 -9.56
CA GLY A 162 23.00 19.24 -10.26
C GLY A 162 22.91 18.92 -11.75
N ARG A 163 21.71 18.92 -12.34
CA ARG A 163 21.43 18.64 -13.77
C ARG A 163 21.77 17.22 -14.23
N LYS A 164 21.83 16.25 -13.32
CA LYS A 164 21.94 14.83 -13.70
C LYS A 164 20.56 14.31 -14.05
N PRO A 165 20.38 13.55 -15.15
CA PRO A 165 19.08 12.97 -15.46
C PRO A 165 18.65 11.99 -14.37
N LYS A 166 17.39 12.06 -13.96
CA LYS A 166 16.80 11.04 -13.09
C LYS A 166 16.66 9.73 -13.87
N THR A 167 16.80 8.62 -13.17
CA THR A 167 16.70 7.25 -13.72
C THR A 167 15.79 6.36 -12.88
N GLN A 168 15.15 6.92 -11.86
CA GLN A 168 14.31 6.22 -10.90
C GLN A 168 13.25 7.16 -10.36
N VAL A 169 12.08 6.61 -10.08
CA VAL A 169 11.01 7.21 -9.25
C VAL A 169 10.50 6.16 -8.28
N LYS A 170 9.83 6.61 -7.22
CA LYS A 170 9.19 5.73 -6.25
C LYS A 170 7.68 5.97 -6.18
N PRO A 171 6.87 5.25 -6.96
CA PRO A 171 5.41 5.34 -6.86
C PRO A 171 4.89 4.76 -5.55
N ASP A 172 3.75 5.24 -5.05
CA ASP A 172 3.17 4.72 -3.80
C ASP A 172 2.65 3.29 -3.94
N LEU A 173 1.94 2.98 -5.04
CA LEU A 173 1.56 1.61 -5.41
C LEU A 173 1.73 1.40 -6.91
N VAL A 174 1.99 0.16 -7.29
CA VAL A 174 1.89 -0.28 -8.68
C VAL A 174 1.09 -1.58 -8.77
N VAL A 175 0.43 -1.80 -9.91
CA VAL A 175 -0.20 -3.06 -10.27
C VAL A 175 0.54 -3.66 -11.46
N LEU A 176 1.20 -4.78 -11.23
CA LEU A 176 1.94 -5.53 -12.25
C LEU A 176 0.98 -6.30 -13.19
N PRO A 177 1.40 -6.62 -14.42
CA PRO A 177 0.62 -7.46 -15.34
C PRO A 177 0.24 -8.84 -14.76
N ALA A 178 -0.89 -9.39 -15.20
CA ALA A 178 -1.36 -10.72 -14.80
C ALA A 178 -0.44 -11.85 -15.31
N GLY A 179 -0.45 -13.00 -14.63
CA GLY A 179 0.30 -14.20 -15.05
C GLY A 179 1.82 -14.15 -14.82
N ARG A 180 2.33 -13.09 -14.16
CA ARG A 180 3.75 -12.98 -13.78
C ARG A 180 3.91 -13.35 -12.30
N ASP A 181 4.30 -14.60 -12.02
CA ASP A 181 4.74 -15.03 -10.68
C ASP A 181 6.24 -14.72 -10.51
N ASP A 182 6.57 -13.43 -10.39
CA ASP A 182 7.94 -13.00 -10.12
C ASP A 182 8.14 -12.81 -8.62
N ARG A 183 8.27 -13.93 -7.91
CA ARG A 183 8.53 -13.93 -6.45
C ARG A 183 9.80 -13.16 -6.10
N SER A 184 10.73 -13.00 -7.04
CA SER A 184 11.97 -12.24 -6.82
C SER A 184 11.72 -10.73 -6.71
N LEU A 185 10.70 -10.19 -7.40
CA LEU A 185 10.30 -8.78 -7.25
C LEU A 185 9.74 -8.48 -5.86
N LYS A 186 9.14 -9.47 -5.18
CA LYS A 186 8.58 -9.30 -3.83
C LYS A 186 9.67 -8.96 -2.81
N GLU A 187 10.87 -9.50 -3.00
CA GLU A 187 11.99 -9.32 -2.07
C GLU A 187 12.78 -8.05 -2.38
N SER A 188 13.00 -7.75 -3.67
CA SER A 188 13.80 -6.57 -4.06
C SER A 188 13.00 -5.27 -4.06
N ARG A 189 11.70 -5.33 -4.40
CA ARG A 189 10.85 -4.16 -4.76
C ARG A 189 11.43 -3.30 -5.88
N VAL A 190 12.39 -3.81 -6.65
CA VAL A 190 13.03 -3.09 -7.75
C VAL A 190 12.36 -3.49 -9.05
N ILE A 191 11.78 -2.53 -9.75
CA ILE A 191 11.20 -2.70 -11.08
C ILE A 191 12.07 -1.94 -12.07
N ARG A 192 12.60 -2.62 -13.07
CA ARG A 192 13.32 -1.98 -14.18
C ARG A 192 12.40 -1.91 -15.40
N THR A 193 12.61 -1.00 -16.33
CA THR A 193 11.83 -0.96 -17.59
C THR A 193 12.65 -1.50 -18.78
N ASP A 194 13.60 -2.39 -18.53
CA ASP A 194 14.24 -3.12 -19.62
C ASP A 194 13.27 -4.18 -20.19
N PRO A 195 13.53 -4.72 -21.40
CA PRO A 195 12.62 -5.68 -22.04
C PRO A 195 12.31 -6.95 -21.22
N GLU A 196 13.08 -7.25 -20.17
CA GLU A 196 12.89 -8.42 -19.31
C GLU A 196 11.97 -8.12 -18.12
N HIS A 197 11.73 -6.84 -17.82
CA HIS A 197 10.90 -6.40 -16.71
C HIS A 197 9.58 -5.79 -17.18
N PRO A 198 8.50 -5.94 -16.40
CA PRO A 198 7.18 -5.57 -16.83
C PRO A 198 6.98 -4.07 -16.63
N VAL A 199 6.33 -3.42 -17.59
CA VAL A 199 5.70 -2.12 -17.34
C VAL A 199 4.48 -2.38 -16.44
N PRO A 200 4.32 -1.67 -15.31
CA PRO A 200 3.11 -1.74 -14.52
C PRO A 200 1.86 -1.41 -15.35
N GLU A 201 0.79 -2.18 -15.18
CA GLU A 201 -0.49 -1.85 -15.80
C GLU A 201 -1.12 -0.62 -15.16
N MET A 202 -0.92 -0.45 -13.85
CA MET A 202 -1.36 0.74 -13.14
C MET A 202 -0.28 1.26 -12.22
N VAL A 203 -0.16 2.58 -12.13
CA VAL A 203 0.57 3.28 -11.07
C VAL A 203 -0.44 4.09 -10.26
N VAL A 204 -0.28 4.11 -8.94
CA VAL A 204 -1.09 4.89 -8.01
C VAL A 204 -0.18 5.84 -7.24
N GLU A 205 -0.61 7.08 -7.10
CA GLU A 205 0.03 8.10 -6.26
C GLU A 205 -1.00 8.67 -5.30
N VAL A 206 -0.67 8.68 -4.02
CA VAL A 206 -1.44 9.36 -2.97
C VAL A 206 -0.83 10.75 -2.82
N VAL A 207 -1.64 11.78 -3.03
CA VAL A 207 -1.12 13.15 -3.04
C VAL A 207 -0.89 13.61 -1.61
N SER A 208 0.28 14.19 -1.39
CA SER A 208 0.57 15.01 -0.22
C SER A 208 0.74 16.48 -0.63
N PRO A 209 0.63 17.45 0.30
CA PRO A 209 0.91 18.84 0.01
C PRO A 209 2.29 19.08 -0.64
N SER A 210 3.26 18.21 -0.33
CA SER A 210 4.64 18.29 -0.83
C SER A 210 4.84 17.66 -2.22
N SER A 211 3.98 16.70 -2.61
CA SER A 211 4.12 15.92 -3.84
C SER A 211 3.13 16.31 -4.93
N ALA A 212 2.03 17.00 -4.58
CA ALA A 212 0.94 17.36 -5.49
C ALA A 212 1.40 17.90 -6.86
N ALA A 213 2.29 18.90 -6.87
CA ALA A 213 2.76 19.49 -8.12
C ALA A 213 3.48 18.47 -9.03
N ARG A 214 4.20 17.51 -8.44
CA ARG A 214 4.93 16.46 -9.15
C ARG A 214 3.98 15.36 -9.64
N ASP A 215 3.06 14.93 -8.78
CA ASP A 215 2.11 13.85 -9.08
C ASP A 215 1.12 14.28 -10.18
N TYR A 216 0.56 15.50 -10.11
CA TYR A 216 -0.31 16.03 -11.16
C TYR A 216 0.41 16.48 -12.44
N GLY A 217 1.75 16.58 -12.42
CA GLY A 217 2.57 17.15 -13.50
C GLY A 217 3.56 16.13 -14.08
N ASP A 218 4.81 16.23 -13.63
CA ASP A 218 5.96 15.50 -14.17
C ASP A 218 5.75 13.97 -14.21
N LYS A 219 5.13 13.40 -13.17
CA LYS A 219 4.91 11.95 -13.09
C LYS A 219 3.86 11.47 -14.09
N ALA A 220 2.82 12.25 -14.37
CA ALA A 220 1.82 11.90 -15.38
C ALA A 220 2.49 11.70 -16.75
N VAL A 221 3.34 12.67 -17.15
CA VAL A 221 4.09 12.62 -18.41
C VAL A 221 5.11 11.47 -18.41
N LEU A 222 5.77 11.22 -17.28
CA LEU A 222 6.68 10.07 -17.14
C LEU A 222 5.95 8.74 -17.35
N TYR A 223 4.84 8.50 -16.66
CA TYR A 223 4.11 7.24 -16.74
C TYR A 223 3.46 7.03 -18.10
N GLU A 224 3.01 8.10 -18.77
CA GLU A 224 2.63 8.07 -20.18
C GLU A 224 3.80 7.58 -21.06
N ARG A 225 4.98 8.20 -20.94
CA ARG A 225 6.18 7.85 -21.71
C ARG A 225 6.65 6.42 -21.46
N LEU A 226 6.45 5.91 -20.24
CA LEU A 226 6.74 4.52 -19.86
C LEU A 226 5.63 3.54 -20.25
N SER A 227 4.57 3.99 -20.93
CA SER A 227 3.44 3.17 -21.38
C SER A 227 2.65 2.49 -20.27
N VAL A 228 2.59 3.13 -19.09
CA VAL A 228 1.69 2.69 -18.00
C VAL A 228 0.25 2.86 -18.47
N LYS A 229 -0.55 1.79 -18.42
CA LYS A 229 -1.92 1.77 -18.98
C LYS A 229 -2.87 2.67 -18.21
N GLU A 230 -2.79 2.68 -16.88
CA GLU A 230 -3.61 3.54 -16.01
C GLU A 230 -2.76 4.26 -14.96
N TYR A 231 -3.01 5.55 -14.78
CA TYR A 231 -2.37 6.35 -13.74
C TYR A 231 -3.45 6.95 -12.82
N LEU A 232 -3.47 6.49 -11.56
CA LEU A 232 -4.46 6.84 -10.57
C LEU A 232 -3.87 7.79 -9.53
N ILE A 233 -4.40 9.01 -9.44
CA ILE A 233 -4.04 9.99 -8.43
C ILE A 233 -5.13 10.02 -7.37
N VAL A 234 -4.74 9.91 -6.10
CA VAL A 234 -5.64 9.88 -4.95
C VAL A 234 -5.27 11.01 -4.01
N ASP A 235 -6.08 12.06 -3.97
CA ASP A 235 -5.93 13.15 -3.02
C ASP A 235 -6.77 12.86 -1.77
N PRO A 236 -6.16 12.64 -0.59
CA PRO A 236 -6.89 12.36 0.65
C PRO A 236 -7.64 13.58 1.22
N GLY A 237 -7.56 14.75 0.56
CA GLY A 237 -8.21 15.98 1.00
C GLY A 237 -7.58 16.55 2.27
N GLU A 238 -6.26 16.42 2.42
CA GLU A 238 -5.57 16.92 3.61
C GLU A 238 -5.74 18.45 3.72
N PRO A 239 -6.28 18.97 4.84
CA PRO A 239 -6.31 20.40 5.06
C PRO A 239 -4.87 20.95 5.10
N PRO A 240 -4.60 22.12 4.51
CA PRO A 240 -3.39 22.87 4.80
C PRO A 240 -3.30 23.06 6.31
N GLU A 241 -2.13 22.85 6.90
CA GLU A 241 -1.95 23.06 8.34
C GLU A 241 -2.47 24.45 8.78
N GLY A 242 -3.49 24.45 9.64
CA GLY A 242 -4.12 25.68 10.16
C GLY A 242 -5.50 26.01 9.55
N ASP A 243 -5.92 25.30 8.50
CA ASP A 243 -7.30 25.36 8.00
C ASP A 243 -8.09 24.15 8.51
N SER A 244 -9.17 24.39 9.24
CA SER A 244 -10.06 23.31 9.70
C SER A 244 -11.08 22.90 8.64
N ARG A 245 -11.16 23.63 7.52
CA ARG A 245 -12.01 23.28 6.38
C ARG A 245 -11.22 22.33 5.49
N GLY A 246 -11.18 21.05 5.87
CA GLY A 246 -10.60 20.00 5.04
C GLY A 246 -11.15 20.05 3.61
N TYR A 247 -10.34 19.64 2.64
CA TYR A 247 -10.81 19.44 1.29
C TYR A 247 -11.53 18.10 1.19
N LEU A 248 -12.50 18.01 0.30
CA LEU A 248 -13.04 16.71 -0.07
C LEU A 248 -11.95 15.93 -0.79
N ALA A 249 -11.81 14.66 -0.42
CA ALA A 249 -10.91 13.73 -1.06
C ALA A 249 -11.30 13.59 -2.55
N GLN A 250 -10.29 13.48 -3.41
CA GLN A 250 -10.47 13.41 -4.85
C GLN A 250 -9.73 12.20 -5.41
N LEU A 251 -10.28 11.64 -6.48
CA LEU A 251 -9.66 10.56 -7.20
C LEU A 251 -9.64 10.93 -8.68
N VAL A 252 -8.48 10.89 -9.33
CA VAL A 252 -8.35 11.19 -10.76
C VAL A 252 -7.68 10.00 -11.45
N LEU A 253 -8.34 9.47 -12.48
CA LEU A 253 -7.79 8.39 -13.29
C LEU A 253 -7.41 8.91 -14.67
N TYR A 254 -6.17 8.68 -15.08
CA TYR A 254 -5.69 8.84 -16.45
C TYR A 254 -5.55 7.48 -17.10
N ARG A 255 -5.90 7.38 -18.38
CA ARG A 255 -5.76 6.16 -19.18
C ARG A 255 -4.97 6.43 -20.44
N LEU A 256 -3.99 5.57 -20.70
CA LEU A 256 -3.23 5.57 -21.94
C LEU A 256 -4.12 5.17 -23.12
N GLN A 257 -4.20 6.07 -24.09
CA GLN A 257 -4.88 5.84 -25.35
C GLN A 257 -3.94 5.19 -26.37
N PRO A 258 -4.48 4.60 -27.47
CA PRO A 258 -3.66 3.98 -28.52
C PRO A 258 -2.67 4.93 -29.20
N ASP A 259 -2.89 6.25 -29.14
CA ASP A 259 -1.99 7.29 -29.65
C ASP A 259 -0.86 7.65 -28.67
N SER A 260 -0.72 6.88 -27.59
CA SER A 260 0.28 7.05 -26.53
C SER A 260 0.11 8.28 -25.64
N ASN A 261 -1.09 8.89 -25.58
CA ASN A 261 -1.38 9.97 -24.64
C ASN A 261 -2.24 9.48 -23.46
N HIS A 262 -1.96 9.96 -22.25
CA HIS A 262 -2.81 9.82 -21.08
C HIS A 262 -3.97 10.81 -21.18
N VAL A 263 -5.19 10.28 -21.16
CA VAL A 263 -6.41 11.08 -21.12
C VAL A 263 -7.11 10.86 -19.79
N ARG A 264 -7.51 11.94 -19.13
CA ARG A 264 -8.32 11.88 -17.92
C ARG A 264 -9.64 11.17 -18.24
N VAL A 265 -9.95 10.13 -17.48
CA VAL A 265 -11.23 9.43 -17.54
C VAL A 265 -12.26 10.31 -16.83
N GLU A 266 -13.31 10.68 -17.57
CA GLU A 266 -14.44 11.41 -16.99
C GLU A 266 -15.20 10.50 -16.02
N GLY A 267 -15.57 11.03 -14.86
CA GLY A 267 -16.36 10.31 -13.87
C GLY A 267 -17.81 10.14 -14.32
N GLU A 268 -18.47 9.12 -13.77
CA GLU A 268 -19.92 8.95 -13.96
C GLU A 268 -20.68 9.88 -12.99
N GLY A 269 -21.14 11.04 -13.48
CA GLY A 269 -22.02 11.97 -12.74
C GLY A 269 -21.33 13.16 -12.04
N ASP A 270 -22.14 14.02 -11.40
CA ASP A 270 -21.70 15.22 -10.65
C ASP A 270 -21.36 14.92 -9.18
N ASP A 271 -21.18 13.64 -8.81
CA ASP A 271 -21.01 13.23 -7.41
C ASP A 271 -19.62 13.63 -6.87
N PRO A 272 -19.52 14.21 -5.66
CA PRO A 272 -18.24 14.43 -4.99
C PRO A 272 -17.43 13.13 -4.78
N ASN A 273 -18.06 11.95 -4.77
CA ASN A 273 -17.40 10.64 -4.72
C ASN A 273 -17.11 10.11 -6.12
N MET A 274 -16.43 10.91 -6.96
CA MET A 274 -16.25 10.64 -8.38
C MET A 274 -15.93 9.17 -8.67
N GLU A 275 -16.85 8.51 -9.36
CA GLU A 275 -16.75 7.09 -9.71
C GLU A 275 -16.09 6.96 -11.08
N VAL A 276 -15.03 6.16 -11.16
CA VAL A 276 -14.32 5.93 -12.43
C VAL A 276 -14.16 4.45 -12.70
N ARG A 277 -14.37 4.04 -13.94
CA ARG A 277 -14.16 2.66 -14.37
C ARG A 277 -12.68 2.42 -14.65
N SER A 278 -12.04 1.55 -13.88
CA SER A 278 -10.67 1.08 -14.14
C SER A 278 -10.68 -0.17 -15.03
N ALA A 279 -9.88 -0.13 -16.10
CA ALA A 279 -9.69 -1.24 -17.02
C ALA A 279 -8.61 -2.23 -16.53
N VAL A 280 -7.80 -1.84 -15.54
CA VAL A 280 -6.84 -2.74 -14.87
C VAL A 280 -7.54 -3.57 -13.79
N ILE A 281 -8.40 -2.95 -13.00
CA ILE A 281 -9.18 -3.61 -11.96
C ILE A 281 -10.37 -4.37 -12.56
N GLY A 282 -10.89 -3.92 -13.70
CA GLY A 282 -12.08 -4.50 -14.34
C GLY A 282 -13.38 -4.10 -13.66
N SER A 283 -13.37 -3.05 -12.83
CA SER A 283 -14.55 -2.54 -12.14
C SER A 283 -14.52 -1.02 -11.97
N VAL A 284 -15.60 -0.48 -11.38
CA VAL A 284 -15.70 0.92 -10.96
C VAL A 284 -15.02 1.08 -9.61
N VAL A 285 -14.23 2.13 -9.45
CA VAL A 285 -13.59 2.53 -8.20
C VAL A 285 -13.98 3.94 -7.82
N ARG A 286 -13.87 4.24 -6.53
CA ARG A 286 -14.08 5.58 -5.98
C ARG A 286 -13.28 5.78 -4.71
N LEU A 287 -13.20 7.05 -4.29
CA LEU A 287 -12.70 7.45 -2.99
C LEU A 287 -13.87 8.05 -2.21
N LYS A 288 -14.37 7.30 -1.22
CA LYS A 288 -15.53 7.72 -0.44
C LYS A 288 -15.08 8.52 0.77
N GLN A 289 -15.63 9.71 0.94
CA GLN A 289 -15.46 10.51 2.16
C GLN A 289 -16.78 11.20 2.48
N VAL A 290 -17.38 10.87 3.63
CA VAL A 290 -18.71 11.41 3.99
C VAL A 290 -18.58 12.84 4.51
N HIS A 291 -17.61 13.08 5.38
CA HIS A 291 -17.25 14.40 5.88
C HIS A 291 -15.74 14.66 5.74
N PRO A 292 -15.28 15.92 5.58
CA PRO A 292 -13.85 16.23 5.43
C PRO A 292 -12.95 15.75 6.58
N GLU A 293 -13.50 15.64 7.78
CA GLU A 293 -12.85 15.10 8.97
C GLU A 293 -12.65 13.58 8.92
N ASP A 294 -13.49 12.86 8.16
CA ASP A 294 -13.41 11.41 8.04
C ASP A 294 -12.18 11.01 7.23
N GLU A 295 -11.65 9.82 7.55
CA GLU A 295 -10.64 9.18 6.72
C GLU A 295 -11.28 8.74 5.39
N PRO A 296 -10.70 9.12 4.24
CA PRO A 296 -11.21 8.68 2.95
C PRO A 296 -11.03 7.17 2.80
N VAL A 297 -12.01 6.50 2.22
CA VAL A 297 -12.04 5.05 2.02
C VAL A 297 -12.00 4.77 0.52
N PHE A 298 -10.91 4.14 0.06
CA PHE A 298 -10.85 3.66 -1.32
C PHE A 298 -11.73 2.42 -1.47
N GLN A 299 -12.61 2.40 -2.47
CA GLN A 299 -13.58 1.32 -2.69
C GLN A 299 -13.61 0.89 -4.16
N TRP A 300 -13.99 -0.37 -4.39
CA TRP A 300 -14.36 -0.90 -5.71
C TRP A 300 -15.77 -1.49 -5.66
N PHE A 301 -16.47 -1.46 -6.79
CA PHE A 301 -17.81 -2.03 -6.90
C PHE A 301 -17.73 -3.52 -7.26
N ASP A 302 -18.35 -4.39 -6.47
CA ASP A 302 -18.47 -5.81 -6.78
C ASP A 302 -19.78 -6.05 -7.55
N PRO A 303 -19.75 -6.25 -8.88
CA PRO A 303 -20.97 -6.41 -9.67
C PRO A 303 -21.72 -7.71 -9.36
N ASN A 304 -21.05 -8.72 -8.80
CA ASN A 304 -21.71 -9.99 -8.46
C ASN A 304 -22.56 -9.84 -7.20
N LEU A 305 -22.08 -9.03 -6.25
CA LEU A 305 -22.77 -8.77 -4.98
C LEU A 305 -23.64 -7.51 -5.03
N GLY A 306 -23.42 -6.62 -6.00
CA GLY A 306 -24.11 -5.33 -6.09
C GLY A 306 -23.75 -4.36 -4.96
N ILE A 307 -22.54 -4.48 -4.39
CA ILE A 307 -22.09 -3.69 -3.23
C ILE A 307 -20.73 -3.03 -3.48
N TRP A 308 -20.47 -1.96 -2.75
CA TRP A 308 -19.13 -1.38 -2.64
C TRP A 308 -18.30 -2.14 -1.62
N ARG A 309 -17.06 -2.46 -1.98
CA ARG A 309 -16.11 -3.20 -1.15
C ARG A 309 -14.86 -2.39 -0.89
N ASP A 310 -14.32 -2.58 0.30
CA ASP A 310 -13.05 -2.04 0.77
C ASP A 310 -12.45 -3.02 1.79
N ALA A 311 -11.15 -2.91 2.05
CA ALA A 311 -10.44 -3.84 2.91
C ALA A 311 -10.99 -3.91 4.34
N LEU A 312 -11.43 -2.78 4.91
CA LEU A 312 -11.95 -2.75 6.28
C LEU A 312 -13.34 -3.39 6.36
N GLY A 313 -14.23 -3.04 5.44
CA GLY A 313 -15.56 -3.64 5.33
C GLY A 313 -15.50 -5.14 5.04
N ASP A 314 -14.54 -5.59 4.23
CA ASP A 314 -14.27 -7.01 3.98
C ASP A 314 -13.82 -7.73 5.26
N LYS A 315 -12.84 -7.19 5.99
CA LYS A 315 -12.39 -7.75 7.28
C LYS A 315 -13.50 -7.83 8.32
N LEU A 316 -14.37 -6.81 8.38
CA LEU A 316 -15.51 -6.81 9.30
C LEU A 316 -16.51 -7.90 8.91
N ARG A 317 -16.86 -8.04 7.63
CA ARG A 317 -17.73 -9.12 7.14
C ARG A 317 -17.15 -10.50 7.43
N GLU A 318 -15.86 -10.72 7.17
CA GLU A 318 -15.19 -11.98 7.50
C GLU A 318 -15.23 -12.28 9.01
N SER A 319 -15.08 -11.25 9.85
CA SER A 319 -15.17 -11.37 11.31
C SER A 319 -16.60 -11.70 11.76
N GLU A 320 -17.61 -11.05 11.19
CA GLU A 320 -19.03 -11.32 11.46
C GLU A 320 -19.42 -12.72 10.98
N GLU A 321 -19.00 -13.13 9.79
CA GLU A 321 -19.20 -14.48 9.25
C GLU A 321 -18.52 -15.53 10.13
N ARG A 322 -17.28 -15.29 10.59
CA ARG A 322 -16.59 -16.18 11.52
C ARG A 322 -17.29 -16.27 12.87
N GLY A 323 -17.77 -15.14 13.40
CA GLY A 323 -18.55 -15.10 14.64
C GLY A 323 -19.88 -15.83 14.53
N ARG A 324 -20.57 -15.67 13.40
CA ARG A 324 -21.80 -16.40 13.07
C ARG A 324 -21.53 -17.89 12.91
N ALA A 325 -20.50 -18.28 12.17
CA ALA A 325 -20.07 -19.66 12.01
C ALA A 325 -19.80 -20.31 13.37
N GLN A 326 -19.04 -19.62 14.24
CA GLN A 326 -18.74 -20.11 15.59
C GLN A 326 -20.00 -20.30 16.43
N THR A 327 -20.95 -19.36 16.35
CA THR A 327 -22.23 -19.45 17.05
C THR A 327 -23.03 -20.66 16.58
N ILE A 328 -23.10 -20.89 15.27
CA ILE A 328 -23.81 -22.04 14.69
C ILE A 328 -23.13 -23.35 15.10
N LEU A 329 -21.80 -23.43 15.01
CA LEU A 329 -21.04 -24.62 15.41
C LEU A 329 -21.24 -24.95 16.89
N THR A 330 -21.35 -23.95 17.76
CA THR A 330 -21.69 -24.17 19.17
C THR A 330 -23.10 -24.73 19.33
N VAL A 331 -24.10 -24.20 18.62
CA VAL A 331 -25.47 -24.73 18.67
C VAL A 331 -25.55 -26.16 18.13
N VAL A 332 -24.92 -26.43 16.98
CA VAL A 332 -24.85 -27.78 16.39
C VAL A 332 -24.15 -28.75 17.34
N GLY A 333 -23.06 -28.33 17.99
CA GLY A 333 -22.37 -29.13 19.00
C GLY A 333 -23.29 -29.51 20.16
N HIS A 334 -24.17 -28.60 20.59
CA HIS A 334 -25.19 -28.90 21.60
C HIS A 334 -26.28 -29.84 21.09
N ILE A 335 -26.75 -29.69 19.84
CA ILE A 335 -27.79 -30.55 19.25
C ILE A 335 -27.27 -31.98 19.05
N LEU A 336 -26.07 -32.12 18.46
CA LEU A 336 -25.53 -33.42 18.08
C LEU A 336 -24.82 -34.13 19.23
N SER A 337 -24.29 -33.39 20.21
CA SER A 337 -23.43 -33.93 21.28
C SER A 337 -22.24 -34.75 20.74
N ASP A 338 -21.75 -34.39 19.56
CA ASP A 338 -20.67 -35.06 18.83
C ASP A 338 -19.62 -34.04 18.38
N GLU A 339 -18.46 -34.02 19.05
CA GLU A 339 -17.34 -33.15 18.68
C GLU A 339 -16.77 -33.50 17.28
N GLY A 340 -16.86 -34.76 16.86
CA GLY A 340 -16.44 -35.19 15.53
C GLY A 340 -17.28 -34.54 14.43
N ALA A 341 -18.59 -34.38 14.66
CA ALA A 341 -19.48 -33.69 13.74
C ALA A 341 -19.13 -32.20 13.60
N VAL A 342 -18.90 -31.51 14.73
CA VAL A 342 -18.49 -30.09 14.72
C VAL A 342 -17.17 -29.91 13.98
N ASN A 343 -16.19 -30.79 14.21
CA ASN A 343 -14.91 -30.75 13.50
C ASN A 343 -15.07 -30.97 11.99
N ALA A 344 -15.89 -31.93 11.59
CA ALA A 344 -16.16 -32.20 10.17
C ALA A 344 -16.85 -31.00 9.47
N ILE A 345 -17.83 -30.37 10.13
CA ILE A 345 -18.50 -29.16 9.59
C ILE A 345 -17.51 -28.01 9.50
N THR A 346 -16.69 -27.81 10.54
CA THR A 346 -15.66 -26.76 10.55
C THR A 346 -14.67 -26.95 9.40
N GLN A 347 -14.15 -28.16 9.21
CA GLN A 347 -13.23 -28.50 8.12
C GLN A 347 -13.90 -28.30 6.76
N HIS A 348 -15.15 -28.73 6.61
CA HIS A 348 -15.91 -28.53 5.38
C HIS A 348 -16.02 -27.04 5.04
N TRP A 349 -16.48 -26.21 5.97
CA TRP A 349 -16.62 -24.76 5.76
C TRP A 349 -15.29 -24.02 5.54
N GLN A 350 -14.18 -24.52 6.09
CA GLN A 350 -12.85 -23.97 5.79
C GLN A 350 -12.47 -24.13 4.31
N VAL A 351 -12.95 -25.20 3.66
CA VAL A 351 -12.65 -25.50 2.26
C VAL A 351 -13.69 -24.87 1.32
N SER A 352 -14.98 -25.02 1.63
CA SER A 352 -16.08 -24.60 0.75
C SER A 352 -16.62 -23.19 1.03
N GLY A 353 -16.26 -22.60 2.18
CA GLY A 353 -16.91 -21.40 2.70
C GLY A 353 -18.21 -21.72 3.44
N MET A 354 -18.63 -20.82 4.32
CA MET A 354 -19.90 -20.97 5.04
C MET A 354 -21.08 -20.77 4.06
N PRO A 355 -22.06 -21.70 4.00
CA PRO A 355 -23.24 -21.53 3.16
C PRO A 355 -24.08 -20.32 3.56
N GLY A 356 -24.61 -19.59 2.58
CA GLY A 356 -25.48 -18.42 2.81
C GLY A 356 -26.83 -18.75 3.45
N ASN A 357 -27.27 -20.02 3.43
CA ASN A 357 -28.52 -20.53 4.00
C ASN A 357 -28.31 -21.23 5.36
N THR A 358 -27.34 -20.76 6.15
CA THR A 358 -26.88 -21.43 7.37
C THR A 358 -27.97 -21.59 8.44
N ASP A 359 -28.93 -20.67 8.51
CA ASP A 359 -30.05 -20.75 9.47
C ASP A 359 -31.05 -21.86 9.09
N ASP A 360 -31.25 -22.09 7.79
CA ASP A 360 -32.09 -23.18 7.29
C ASP A 360 -31.44 -24.53 7.58
N LEU A 361 -30.11 -24.62 7.38
CA LEU A 361 -29.34 -25.82 7.72
C LEU A 361 -29.40 -26.12 9.21
N LEU A 362 -29.31 -25.10 10.06
CA LEU A 362 -29.44 -25.26 11.51
C LEU A 362 -30.81 -25.80 11.91
N THR A 363 -31.88 -25.28 11.29
CA THR A 363 -33.26 -25.75 11.52
C THR A 363 -33.42 -27.20 11.07
N ALA A 364 -32.89 -27.55 9.90
CA ALA A 364 -32.93 -28.93 9.40
C ALA A 364 -32.19 -29.92 10.30
N VAL A 365 -31.04 -29.52 10.85
CA VAL A 365 -30.27 -30.35 11.82
C VAL A 365 -31.02 -30.52 13.13
N LEU A 366 -31.73 -29.48 13.58
CA LEU A 366 -32.57 -29.58 14.77
C LEU A 366 -33.72 -30.59 14.57
N ASP A 367 -34.33 -30.59 13.38
CA ASP A 367 -35.42 -31.50 13.04
C ASP A 367 -34.92 -32.95 12.81
N ASN A 368 -33.75 -33.11 12.18
CA ASN A 368 -33.18 -34.42 11.82
C ASN A 368 -31.69 -34.54 12.19
N PRO A 369 -31.33 -34.65 13.49
CA PRO A 369 -29.94 -34.65 13.94
C PRO A 369 -29.08 -35.77 13.33
N ALA A 370 -29.67 -36.93 13.02
CA ALA A 370 -28.95 -38.07 12.45
C ALA A 370 -28.50 -37.85 10.99
N GLU A 371 -29.12 -36.90 10.27
CA GLU A 371 -28.89 -36.62 8.85
C GLU A 371 -27.96 -35.41 8.64
N TRP A 372 -27.28 -34.94 9.70
CA TRP A 372 -26.47 -33.71 9.64
C TRP A 372 -25.43 -33.70 8.51
N ARG A 373 -24.85 -34.86 8.16
CA ARG A 373 -23.88 -34.95 7.06
C ARG A 373 -24.51 -34.60 5.72
N GLU A 374 -25.69 -35.15 5.44
CA GLU A 374 -26.43 -34.87 4.21
C GLU A 374 -26.89 -33.41 4.19
N ILE A 375 -27.41 -32.91 5.32
CA ILE A 375 -27.86 -31.52 5.46
C ILE A 375 -26.72 -30.54 5.16
N PHE A 376 -25.53 -30.76 5.70
CA PHE A 376 -24.35 -29.92 5.43
C PHE A 376 -23.62 -30.27 4.13
N GLY A 377 -24.09 -31.25 3.35
CA GLY A 377 -23.43 -31.68 2.11
C GLY A 377 -22.05 -32.29 2.32
N ILE A 378 -21.78 -32.86 3.50
CA ILE A 378 -20.52 -33.50 3.86
C ILE A 378 -20.57 -34.95 3.41
N THR A 379 -20.00 -35.23 2.24
CA THR A 379 -19.77 -36.59 1.79
C THR A 379 -18.76 -37.25 2.72
N THR A 380 -19.11 -38.40 3.30
CA THR A 380 -18.10 -39.34 3.79
C THR A 380 -17.31 -39.79 2.58
N GLU A 381 -16.21 -39.10 2.28
CA GLU A 381 -15.15 -39.72 1.50
C GLU A 381 -14.80 -41.01 2.25
N SER A 382 -15.25 -42.10 1.65
CA SER A 382 -15.23 -43.43 2.17
C SER A 382 -13.80 -43.80 2.54
N GLU A 383 -13.68 -44.75 3.45
CA GLU A 383 -12.46 -45.45 3.85
C GLU A 383 -11.67 -46.12 2.68
N GLU A 384 -11.94 -45.77 1.42
CA GLU A 384 -11.33 -46.32 0.21
C GLU A 384 -9.88 -45.85 -0.01
N ASP A 385 -9.48 -44.68 0.49
CA ASP A 385 -8.06 -44.27 0.47
C ASP A 385 -7.22 -44.95 1.57
N SER A 386 -7.86 -45.67 2.50
CA SER A 386 -7.17 -46.51 3.50
C SER A 386 -6.78 -47.90 2.95
N GLU A 387 -7.32 -48.34 1.81
CA GLU A 387 -6.96 -49.64 1.23
C GLU A 387 -5.80 -49.56 0.21
N LEU A 388 -5.46 -48.38 -0.31
CA LEU A 388 -4.37 -48.22 -1.28
C LEU A 388 -2.96 -48.19 -0.66
N ASP A 389 -2.83 -48.11 0.67
CA ASP A 389 -1.53 -48.18 1.38
C ASP A 389 -1.20 -49.58 1.96
N ARG A 390 -1.98 -50.62 1.58
CA ARG A 390 -1.69 -52.03 1.93
C ARG A 390 -1.07 -52.85 0.79
N GLY A 391 -0.65 -52.20 -0.29
CA GLY A 391 0.03 -52.83 -1.41
C GLY A 391 1.49 -53.18 -1.11
N ASP A 392 1.73 -54.42 -0.71
CA ASP A 392 2.96 -55.22 -0.85
C ASP A 392 4.29 -54.46 -0.99
N HIS A 393 5.03 -54.34 0.12
CA HIS A 393 6.49 -54.27 0.07
C HIS A 393 7.03 -55.60 -0.49
N PRO A 394 7.63 -55.64 -1.70
CA PRO A 394 8.31 -56.84 -2.16
C PRO A 394 9.54 -57.06 -1.28
N SER A 395 9.56 -58.18 -0.56
CA SER A 395 10.75 -58.63 0.16
C SER A 395 11.88 -58.89 -0.84
N ALA A 396 12.92 -58.05 -0.79
CA ALA A 396 14.15 -58.27 -1.53
C ALA A 396 14.98 -59.36 -0.84
N LEU A 397 15.39 -60.35 -1.65
CA LEU A 397 16.46 -61.32 -1.41
C LEU A 397 17.83 -60.66 -1.62
#